data_AF-A0A1N6UB67-F1
#
_entry.id   AF-A0A1N6UB67-F1
#
_cell.length_a   1.000
_cell.length_b   1.000
_cell.length_c   1.000
_cell.angle_alpha   90.00
_cell.angle_beta   90.00
_cell.angle_gamma   90.00
#
_symmetry.space_group_name_H-M   'P 1'
#
loop_
_entity.id
_entity.type
_entity.pdbx_description
1 polymer ?
#
loop_
_entity_poly.entity_id
_entity_poly.type
_entity_poly.pdbx_seq_one_letter_code
_entity_poly.pdbx_strand_id
1 'polypeptide(L)'
;MMLLTGREQEYLLHAILGAHGIAAPSDFFLWSQGPLQTLLPHDILMCAQLGAGGAVLRSEAWHSVVPDHAQLRERQGQLARLALAWRAGGQRAGVIDGALVHGSVGEGGGSFFALFATGTVDAARHAYALELLLPYLHVHWLALPGSQPGFPGGLGVTRAASARELEVLHWVREGKSNDEVGQILGISGATVKSHLQRIYKLLGVSNRTQAVSRGIALRLLGH
;
A
#
# COMPACT_ATOMS: atom_id res chain seq x y z
N MET A 1 -14.91 26.78 13.75
CA MET A 1 -15.42 25.47 14.24
C MET A 1 -14.38 24.43 13.87
N MET A 2 -13.67 23.84 14.84
CA MET A 2 -12.71 22.76 14.56
C MET A 2 -13.51 21.50 14.22
N LEU A 3 -13.40 21.03 12.98
CA LEU A 3 -14.10 19.83 12.50
C LEU A 3 -13.52 18.53 13.11
N LEU A 4 -12.29 18.57 13.62
CA LEU A 4 -11.59 17.43 14.24
C LEU A 4 -11.66 17.50 15.77
N THR A 5 -11.89 16.36 16.41
CA THR A 5 -11.72 16.16 17.86
C THR A 5 -10.25 16.27 18.28
N GLY A 6 -9.97 16.45 19.58
CA GLY A 6 -8.60 16.49 20.10
C GLY A 6 -7.79 15.23 19.75
N ARG A 7 -8.42 14.04 19.85
CA ARG A 7 -7.80 12.76 19.46
C ARG A 7 -7.48 12.68 17.97
N GLU A 8 -8.37 13.20 17.12
CA GLU A 8 -8.13 13.26 15.67
C GLU A 8 -7.04 14.27 15.29
N GLN A 9 -6.87 15.35 16.07
CA GLN A 9 -5.76 16.27 15.89
C GLN A 9 -4.41 15.61 16.22
N GLU A 10 -4.36 14.78 17.26
CA GLU A 10 -3.19 13.96 17.57
C GLU A 10 -2.89 12.98 16.43
N TYR A 11 -3.91 12.31 15.89
CA TYR A 11 -3.75 11.40 14.74
C TYR A 11 -3.29 12.13 13.49
N LEU A 12 -3.81 13.32 13.22
CA LEU A 12 -3.32 14.19 12.15
C LEU A 12 -1.85 14.53 12.33
N LEU A 13 -1.44 14.93 13.53
CA LEU A 13 -0.04 15.24 13.83
C LEU A 13 0.85 13.99 13.63
N HIS A 14 0.42 12.82 14.10
CA HIS A 14 1.15 11.57 13.88
C HIS A 14 1.27 11.22 12.39
N ALA A 15 0.21 11.41 11.60
CA ALA A 15 0.26 11.20 10.16
C ALA A 15 1.22 12.18 9.47
N ILE A 16 1.20 13.46 9.84
CA ILE A 16 2.10 14.49 9.29
C ILE A 16 3.57 14.18 9.63
N LEU A 17 3.86 13.88 10.90
CA LEU A 17 5.22 13.58 11.34
C LEU A 17 5.72 12.26 10.73
N GLY A 18 4.85 11.25 10.63
CA GLY A 18 5.19 9.96 10.03
C GLY A 18 5.53 10.05 8.54
N ALA A 19 5.00 11.05 7.82
CA ALA A 19 5.29 11.24 6.41
C ALA A 19 6.77 11.59 6.13
N HIS A 20 7.45 12.27 7.07
CA HIS A 20 8.84 12.69 6.91
C HIS A 20 9.83 11.52 6.69
N GLY A 21 9.48 10.32 7.14
CA GLY A 21 10.30 9.12 6.97
C GLY A 21 10.10 8.38 5.64
N ILE A 22 9.21 8.85 4.77
CA ILE A 22 8.89 8.14 3.52
C ILE A 22 9.97 8.39 2.48
N ALA A 23 10.83 7.39 2.27
CA ALA A 23 11.88 7.41 1.24
C ALA A 23 11.70 6.30 0.19
N ALA A 24 10.96 5.23 0.53
CA ALA A 24 10.72 4.09 -0.35
C ALA A 24 9.24 3.67 -0.38
N PRO A 25 8.81 2.89 -1.39
CA PRO A 25 7.45 2.34 -1.47
C PRO A 25 7.01 1.58 -0.21
N SER A 26 7.93 0.89 0.46
CA SER A 26 7.64 0.19 1.74
C SER A 26 7.27 1.14 2.87
N ASP A 27 7.89 2.32 2.93
CA ASP A 27 7.61 3.31 3.97
C ASP A 27 6.25 3.95 3.72
N PHE A 28 5.94 4.23 2.45
CA PHE A 28 4.61 4.72 2.05
C PHE A 28 3.51 3.69 2.33
N PHE A 29 3.76 2.40 2.11
CA PHE A 29 2.84 1.34 2.51
C PHE A 29 2.56 1.38 4.02
N LEU A 30 3.61 1.36 4.85
CA LEU A 30 3.48 1.36 6.31
C LEU A 30 2.77 2.62 6.82
N TRP A 31 3.08 3.77 6.22
CA TRP A 31 2.45 5.02 6.57
C TRP A 31 0.98 5.08 6.15
N SER A 32 0.68 4.66 4.91
CA SER A 32 -0.69 4.67 4.38
C SER A 32 -1.61 3.71 5.12
N GLN A 33 -1.12 2.52 5.49
CA GLN A 33 -1.87 1.49 6.21
C GLN A 33 -1.79 1.62 7.74
N GLY A 34 -1.17 2.68 8.26
CA GLY A 34 -0.99 2.90 9.70
C GLY A 34 -1.47 4.29 10.12
N PRO A 35 -0.55 5.27 10.27
CA PRO A 35 -0.90 6.64 10.64
C PRO A 35 -2.03 7.26 9.80
N LEU A 36 -2.00 7.09 8.46
CA LEU A 36 -3.03 7.63 7.59
C LEU A 36 -4.38 6.92 7.79
N GLN A 37 -4.39 5.59 7.78
CA GLN A 37 -5.61 4.77 7.93
C GLN A 37 -6.31 5.01 9.28
N THR A 38 -5.54 5.39 10.32
CA THR A 38 -6.07 5.72 11.65
C THR A 38 -6.95 6.97 11.62
N LEU A 39 -6.58 7.98 10.82
CA LEU A 39 -7.36 9.22 10.68
C LEU A 39 -8.38 9.14 9.55
N LEU A 40 -8.04 8.45 8.46
CA LEU A 40 -8.87 8.29 7.28
C LEU A 40 -9.09 6.78 7.04
N PRO A 41 -10.10 6.16 7.67
CA PRO A 41 -10.36 4.74 7.49
C PRO A 41 -10.57 4.39 6.01
N HIS A 42 -9.85 3.38 5.52
CA HIS A 42 -9.93 2.90 4.14
C HIS A 42 -9.44 1.46 4.02
N ASP A 43 -10.04 0.69 3.12
CA ASP A 43 -9.59 -0.66 2.74
C ASP A 43 -8.60 -0.59 1.58
N ILE A 44 -8.83 0.35 0.65
CA ILE A 44 -8.01 0.58 -0.54
C ILE A 44 -7.76 2.07 -0.70
N LEU A 45 -6.50 2.45 -0.78
CA LEU A 45 -6.04 3.77 -1.23
C LEU A 45 -5.56 3.65 -2.67
N MET A 46 -6.25 4.30 -3.60
CA MET A 46 -5.82 4.46 -4.98
C MET A 46 -5.06 5.78 -5.12
N CYS A 47 -3.83 5.72 -5.60
CA CYS A 47 -2.99 6.87 -5.93
C CYS A 47 -2.86 6.98 -7.45
N ALA A 48 -3.06 8.16 -8.00
CA ALA A 48 -2.91 8.46 -9.41
C ALA A 48 -1.95 9.64 -9.61
N GLN A 49 -1.08 9.53 -10.60
CA GLN A 49 -0.39 10.67 -11.19
C GLN A 49 -1.21 11.18 -12.38
N LEU A 50 -1.48 12.47 -12.41
CA LEU A 50 -2.21 13.14 -13.48
C LEU A 50 -1.23 13.88 -14.39
N GLY A 51 -1.44 13.83 -15.69
CA GLY A 51 -0.76 14.72 -16.65
C GLY A 51 -1.39 16.11 -16.70
N ALA A 52 -0.81 17.02 -17.48
CA ALA A 52 -1.32 18.39 -17.63
C ALA A 52 -2.79 18.45 -18.12
N GLY A 53 -3.20 17.52 -18.99
CA GLY A 53 -4.59 17.37 -19.42
C GLY A 53 -5.52 16.72 -18.39
N GLY A 54 -4.97 16.24 -17.27
CA GLY A 54 -5.63 15.44 -16.23
C GLY A 54 -5.91 13.99 -16.61
N ALA A 55 -5.28 13.50 -17.67
CA ALA A 55 -5.22 12.06 -17.93
C ALA A 55 -4.42 11.36 -16.83
N VAL A 56 -4.87 10.16 -16.42
CA VAL A 56 -4.14 9.33 -15.46
C VAL A 56 -2.92 8.72 -16.17
N LEU A 57 -1.71 9.12 -15.78
CA LEU A 57 -0.45 8.64 -16.34
C LEU A 57 0.07 7.39 -15.63
N ARG A 58 -0.13 7.33 -14.32
CA ARG A 58 0.25 6.23 -13.44
C ARG A 58 -0.83 6.06 -12.39
N SER A 59 -1.12 4.81 -12.02
CA SER A 59 -1.98 4.51 -10.88
C SER A 59 -1.49 3.30 -10.11
N GLU A 60 -1.63 3.35 -8.79
CA GLU A 60 -1.30 2.25 -7.88
C GLU A 60 -2.35 2.13 -6.78
N ALA A 61 -2.55 0.90 -6.31
CA ALA A 61 -3.45 0.57 -5.21
C ALA A 61 -2.63 0.15 -3.98
N TRP A 62 -2.97 0.70 -2.82
CA TRP A 62 -2.37 0.40 -1.53
C TRP A 62 -3.46 -0.15 -0.61
N HIS A 63 -3.26 -1.36 -0.08
CA HIS A 63 -4.27 -2.08 0.69
C HIS A 63 -3.62 -3.00 1.73
N SER A 64 -4.24 -3.13 2.91
CA SER A 64 -3.74 -3.95 4.02
C SER A 64 -4.24 -5.39 3.97
N VAL A 65 -5.48 -5.60 3.50
CA VAL A 65 -6.02 -6.91 3.15
C VAL A 65 -5.91 -7.07 1.64
N VAL A 66 -5.57 -8.25 1.12
CA VAL A 66 -5.54 -8.48 -0.34
C VAL A 66 -6.98 -8.56 -0.85
N PRO A 67 -7.51 -7.54 -1.55
CA PRO A 67 -8.82 -7.62 -2.18
C PRO A 67 -8.80 -8.64 -3.34
N ASP A 68 -9.98 -9.12 -3.74
CA ASP A 68 -10.12 -9.88 -4.98
C ASP A 68 -9.65 -9.02 -6.18
N HIS A 69 -8.97 -9.65 -7.13
CA HIS A 69 -8.61 -9.09 -8.42
C HIS A 69 -9.77 -8.42 -9.16
N ALA A 70 -11.01 -8.90 -8.99
CA ALA A 70 -12.20 -8.25 -9.57
C ALA A 70 -12.43 -6.86 -8.95
N GLN A 71 -12.35 -6.76 -7.63
CA GLN A 71 -12.53 -5.52 -6.88
C GLN A 71 -11.44 -4.50 -7.22
N LEU A 72 -10.17 -4.92 -7.29
CA LEU A 72 -9.08 -4.03 -7.70
C LEU A 72 -9.27 -3.48 -9.11
N ARG A 73 -9.64 -4.34 -10.06
CA ARG A 73 -9.89 -3.92 -11.45
C ARG A 73 -11.05 -2.93 -11.53
N GLU A 74 -12.11 -3.15 -10.76
CA GLU A 74 -13.24 -2.23 -10.67
C GLU A 74 -12.78 -0.85 -10.15
N ARG A 75 -12.07 -0.80 -9.02
CA ARG A 75 -11.57 0.46 -8.43
C ARG A 75 -10.59 1.18 -9.34
N GLN A 76 -9.72 0.44 -10.01
CA GLN A 76 -8.79 1.03 -10.99
C GLN A 76 -9.52 1.60 -12.20
N GLY A 77 -10.56 0.93 -12.69
CA GLY A 77 -11.43 1.45 -13.77
C GLY A 77 -12.22 2.70 -13.38
N GLN A 78 -12.53 2.88 -12.09
CA GLN A 78 -13.25 4.05 -11.58
C GLN A 78 -12.35 5.30 -11.48
N LEU A 79 -11.03 5.16 -11.42
CA LEU A 79 -10.12 6.24 -11.04
C LEU A 79 -10.17 7.45 -11.99
N ALA A 80 -10.17 7.21 -13.31
CA ALA A 80 -10.25 8.28 -14.30
C ALA A 80 -11.58 9.05 -14.20
N ARG A 81 -12.68 8.33 -13.99
CA ARG A 81 -14.02 8.92 -13.83
C ARG A 81 -14.13 9.75 -12.56
N LEU A 82 -13.61 9.24 -11.45
CA LEU A 82 -13.55 9.95 -10.17
C LEU A 82 -12.70 11.22 -10.27
N ALA A 83 -11.53 11.14 -10.92
CA ALA A 83 -10.67 12.31 -11.14
C ALA A 83 -11.36 13.39 -11.99
N LEU A 84 -12.08 12.99 -13.04
CA LEU A 84 -12.86 13.92 -13.87
C LEU A 84 -14.00 14.57 -13.08
N ALA A 85 -14.76 13.79 -12.33
CA ALA A 85 -15.85 14.29 -11.49
C ALA A 85 -15.33 15.25 -10.41
N TRP A 86 -14.22 14.91 -9.76
CA TRP A 86 -13.56 15.77 -8.78
C TRP A 86 -13.11 17.12 -9.38
N ARG A 87 -12.52 17.11 -10.58
CA ARG A 87 -12.14 18.33 -11.28
C ARG A 87 -13.35 19.19 -11.64
N ALA A 88 -14.42 18.57 -12.14
CA ALA A 88 -15.67 19.26 -12.44
C ALA A 88 -16.35 19.83 -11.18
N GLY A 89 -16.19 19.16 -10.03
CA GLY A 89 -16.68 19.58 -8.72
C GLY A 89 -15.84 20.66 -8.02
N GLY A 90 -14.95 21.36 -8.74
CA GLY A 90 -14.17 22.46 -8.18
C GLY A 90 -12.93 22.04 -7.39
N GLN A 91 -12.45 20.80 -7.58
CA GLN A 91 -11.16 20.31 -7.06
C GLN A 91 -11.03 20.31 -5.52
N ARG A 92 -12.16 20.23 -4.81
CA ARG A 92 -12.19 20.15 -3.34
C ARG A 92 -12.19 18.71 -2.84
N ALA A 93 -11.70 18.49 -1.62
CA ALA A 93 -11.85 17.20 -0.96
C ALA A 93 -13.35 16.90 -0.75
N GLY A 94 -13.75 15.65 -0.94
CA GLY A 94 -15.15 15.26 -0.79
C GLY A 94 -15.40 13.80 -1.11
N VAL A 95 -16.65 13.37 -0.99
CA VAL A 95 -17.05 12.00 -1.33
C VAL A 95 -17.70 11.98 -2.71
N ILE A 96 -17.19 11.13 -3.61
CA ILE A 96 -17.74 10.90 -4.95
C ILE A 96 -17.89 9.39 -5.13
N ASP A 97 -19.12 8.94 -5.39
CA ASP A 97 -19.49 7.52 -5.55
C ASP A 97 -18.95 6.61 -4.43
N GLY A 98 -19.06 7.08 -3.19
CA GLY A 98 -18.63 6.34 -2.00
C GLY A 98 -17.11 6.34 -1.76
N ALA A 99 -16.31 6.96 -2.62
CA ALA A 99 -14.88 7.18 -2.39
C ALA A 99 -14.64 8.56 -1.81
N LEU A 100 -13.84 8.66 -0.74
CA LEU A 100 -13.29 9.94 -0.31
C LEU A 100 -12.15 10.30 -1.26
N VAL A 101 -12.25 11.44 -1.94
CA VAL A 101 -11.33 11.83 -2.99
C VAL A 101 -10.74 13.21 -2.75
N HIS A 102 -9.48 13.37 -3.17
CA HIS A 102 -8.83 14.68 -3.30
C HIS A 102 -7.60 14.58 -4.20
N GLY A 103 -7.01 15.70 -4.54
CA GLY A 103 -5.86 15.75 -5.44
C GLY A 103 -5.26 17.14 -5.52
N SER A 104 -4.11 17.22 -6.18
CA SER A 104 -3.42 18.46 -6.49
C SER A 104 -3.25 18.55 -8.00
N VAL A 105 -3.48 19.72 -8.59
CA VAL A 105 -3.26 19.99 -10.01
C VAL A 105 -2.32 21.19 -10.12
N GLY A 106 -1.26 21.06 -10.91
CA GLY A 106 -0.35 22.13 -11.29
C GLY A 106 -0.07 22.12 -12.79
N GLU A 107 0.73 23.07 -13.25
CA GLU A 107 1.04 23.24 -14.69
C GLU A 107 1.72 22.01 -15.31
N GLY A 108 2.52 21.28 -14.54
CA GLY A 108 3.21 20.05 -14.96
C GLY A 108 2.40 18.76 -14.82
N GLY A 109 1.12 18.86 -14.43
CA GLY A 109 0.31 17.70 -14.01
C GLY A 109 0.03 17.72 -12.51
N GLY A 110 -0.29 16.57 -11.93
CA GLY A 110 -0.79 16.52 -10.57
C GLY A 110 -0.86 15.13 -9.96
N SER A 111 -1.57 15.03 -8.85
CA SER A 111 -1.88 13.77 -8.20
C SER A 111 -3.36 13.69 -7.85
N PHE A 112 -3.90 12.49 -7.79
CA PHE A 112 -5.26 12.22 -7.37
C PHE A 112 -5.30 11.01 -6.45
N PHE A 113 -6.10 11.08 -5.41
CA PHE A 113 -6.20 10.06 -4.38
C PHE A 113 -7.67 9.72 -4.17
N ALA A 114 -7.97 8.42 -4.11
CA ALA A 114 -9.30 7.92 -3.80
C ALA A 114 -9.21 6.83 -2.73
N LEU A 115 -9.87 7.07 -1.59
CA LEU A 115 -9.93 6.17 -0.45
C LEU A 115 -11.28 5.48 -0.44
N PHE A 116 -11.27 4.15 -0.53
CA PHE A 116 -12.47 3.31 -0.49
C PHE A 116 -12.53 2.62 0.86
N ALA A 117 -13.67 2.71 1.54
CA ALA A 117 -13.88 2.10 2.85
C ALA A 117 -15.19 1.32 2.91
N THR A 118 -15.21 0.23 3.66
CA THR A 118 -16.42 -0.48 4.08
C THR A 118 -16.98 0.16 5.35
N GLY A 119 -17.93 1.09 5.19
CA GLY A 119 -18.62 1.71 6.34
C GLY A 119 -19.05 3.16 6.11
N THR A 120 -19.59 3.78 7.15
CA THR A 120 -20.02 5.18 7.13
C THR A 120 -18.83 6.11 7.28
N VAL A 121 -18.60 6.96 6.28
CA VAL A 121 -17.59 8.03 6.29
C VAL A 121 -18.26 9.31 6.77
N ASP A 122 -17.76 9.95 7.83
CA ASP A 122 -18.09 11.35 8.13
C ASP A 122 -17.46 12.22 7.03
N ALA A 123 -18.25 12.50 5.99
CA ALA A 123 -17.74 13.08 4.75
C ALA A 123 -17.10 14.45 4.97
N ALA A 124 -17.68 15.31 5.81
CA ALA A 124 -17.18 16.66 6.05
C ALA A 124 -15.86 16.62 6.84
N ARG A 125 -15.81 15.81 7.89
CA ARG A 125 -14.63 15.67 8.75
C ARG A 125 -13.46 15.03 8.02
N HIS A 126 -13.69 13.93 7.32
CA HIS A 126 -12.65 13.23 6.59
C HIS A 126 -12.19 14.00 5.34
N ALA A 127 -13.08 14.73 4.67
CA ALA A 127 -12.66 15.65 3.60
C ALA A 127 -11.72 16.72 4.13
N TYR A 128 -12.03 17.32 5.29
CA TYR A 128 -11.15 18.29 5.93
C TYR A 128 -9.80 17.69 6.33
N ALA A 129 -9.78 16.49 6.93
CA ALA A 129 -8.53 15.81 7.25
C ALA A 129 -7.71 15.47 6.00
N LEU A 130 -8.35 15.02 4.92
CA LEU A 130 -7.68 14.73 3.66
C LEU A 130 -7.13 15.99 2.99
N GLU A 131 -7.84 17.12 3.08
CA GLU A 131 -7.37 18.44 2.62
C GLU A 131 -6.07 18.84 3.33
N LEU A 132 -6.00 18.67 4.65
CA LEU A 132 -4.79 18.96 5.43
C LEU A 132 -3.62 18.00 5.12
N LEU A 133 -3.93 16.74 4.79
CA LEU A 133 -2.92 15.71 4.49
C LEU A 133 -2.48 15.70 3.03
N LEU A 134 -3.19 16.39 2.13
CA LEU A 134 -2.91 16.39 0.70
C LEU A 134 -1.45 16.73 0.34
N PRO A 135 -0.78 17.74 0.95
CA PRO A 135 0.59 18.07 0.59
C PRO A 135 1.55 16.90 0.80
N TYR A 136 1.35 16.14 1.88
CA TYR A 136 2.17 14.98 2.23
C TYR A 136 1.89 13.83 1.26
N LEU A 137 0.62 13.53 1.00
CA LEU A 137 0.25 12.54 -0.03
C LEU A 137 0.86 12.88 -1.38
N HIS A 138 0.70 14.13 -1.84
CA HIS A 138 1.15 14.61 -3.13
C HIS A 138 2.68 14.49 -3.30
N VAL A 139 3.44 15.09 -2.38
CA VAL A 139 4.91 15.15 -2.48
C VAL A 139 5.50 13.75 -2.37
N HIS A 140 5.08 12.96 -1.38
CA HIS A 140 5.65 11.63 -1.17
C HIS A 140 5.25 10.66 -2.29
N TRP A 141 4.02 10.71 -2.78
CA TRP A 141 3.59 9.86 -3.90
C TRP A 141 4.37 10.15 -5.19
N LEU A 142 4.56 11.43 -5.54
CA LEU A 142 5.27 11.81 -6.77
C LEU A 142 6.78 11.60 -6.66
N ALA A 143 7.36 11.69 -5.46
CA ALA A 143 8.78 11.41 -5.22
C ALA A 143 9.11 9.91 -5.36
N LEU A 144 8.13 9.03 -5.14
CA LEU A 144 8.34 7.60 -5.32
C LEU A 144 8.46 7.27 -6.80
N PRO A 145 9.53 6.56 -7.21
CA PRO A 145 9.69 6.14 -8.59
C PRO A 145 8.44 5.37 -9.03
N GLY A 146 8.04 5.60 -10.29
CA GLY A 146 7.01 4.84 -11.00
C GLY A 146 7.05 3.38 -10.59
N SER A 147 6.15 2.98 -9.69
CA SER A 147 6.04 1.61 -9.24
C SER A 147 4.77 1.04 -9.91
N GLN A 148 4.78 -0.24 -10.25
CA GLN A 148 3.54 -1.00 -10.12
C GLN A 148 3.18 -0.93 -8.64
N PRO A 149 1.91 -1.05 -8.18
CA PRO A 149 1.71 -1.36 -6.78
C PRO A 149 2.45 -2.68 -6.56
N GLY A 150 3.50 -2.52 -5.81
CA GLY A 150 4.66 -3.34 -5.92
C GLY A 150 5.44 -3.04 -4.67
N PHE A 151 4.96 -3.61 -3.56
CA PHE A 151 5.86 -4.52 -2.85
C PHE A 151 6.87 -5.09 -3.87
N PRO A 152 8.18 -4.99 -3.69
CA PRO A 152 9.15 -5.32 -4.75
C PRO A 152 8.86 -6.72 -5.34
N GLY A 153 8.05 -6.83 -6.40
CA GLY A 153 7.33 -8.09 -6.66
C GLY A 153 5.92 -7.93 -7.23
N GLY A 154 5.84 -7.41 -8.44
CA GLY A 154 4.65 -7.42 -9.30
C GLY A 154 5.05 -6.84 -10.64
N LEU A 155 5.99 -7.44 -11.38
CA LEU A 155 5.97 -8.80 -11.93
C LEU A 155 7.09 -9.65 -11.34
N GLY A 156 6.74 -10.77 -10.67
CA GLY A 156 7.75 -11.59 -10.02
C GLY A 156 7.35 -12.94 -9.43
N VAL A 157 6.07 -13.33 -9.42
CA VAL A 157 5.77 -14.77 -9.52
C VAL A 157 5.84 -15.11 -11.00
N THR A 158 7.04 -15.08 -11.59
CA THR A 158 7.26 -15.80 -12.85
C THR A 158 7.12 -17.30 -12.63
N ARG A 159 7.17 -17.75 -11.37
CA ARG A 159 6.98 -19.13 -10.96
C ARG A 159 6.37 -19.22 -9.56
N ALA A 160 5.52 -20.22 -9.35
CA ALA A 160 5.09 -20.63 -8.02
C ALA A 160 6.31 -20.94 -7.12
N ALA A 161 6.17 -20.73 -5.81
CA ALA A 161 7.14 -21.21 -4.84
C ALA A 161 7.32 -22.72 -5.02
N SER A 162 8.57 -23.18 -5.13
CA SER A 162 8.83 -24.61 -5.24
C SER A 162 8.49 -25.30 -3.91
N ALA A 163 8.17 -26.60 -3.95
CA ALA A 163 7.95 -27.40 -2.75
C ALA A 163 9.09 -27.23 -1.74
N ARG A 164 10.33 -27.14 -2.23
CA ARG A 164 11.51 -26.95 -1.40
C ARG A 164 11.58 -25.58 -0.73
N GLU A 165 11.13 -24.53 -1.40
CA GLU A 165 11.07 -23.19 -0.83
C GLU A 165 9.97 -23.08 0.22
N LEU A 166 8.87 -23.80 0.05
CA LEU A 166 7.80 -23.90 1.05
C LEU A 166 8.26 -24.66 2.30
N GLU A 167 8.98 -25.77 2.14
CA GLU A 167 9.59 -26.51 3.26
C GLU A 167 10.55 -25.62 4.07
N VAL A 168 11.44 -24.88 3.39
CA VAL A 168 12.35 -23.93 4.05
C VAL A 168 11.57 -22.86 4.80
N LEU A 169 10.55 -22.28 4.17
CA LEU A 169 9.75 -21.22 4.78
C LEU A 169 8.94 -21.72 5.98
N HIS A 170 8.47 -22.98 5.95
CA HIS A 170 7.79 -23.63 7.06
C HIS A 170 8.70 -23.74 8.30
N TRP A 171 9.90 -24.28 8.16
CA TRP A 171 10.81 -24.40 9.31
C TRP A 171 11.31 -23.04 9.83
N VAL A 172 11.39 -22.04 8.95
CA VAL A 172 11.71 -20.66 9.37
C VAL A 172 10.56 -20.03 10.16
N ARG A 173 9.30 -20.35 9.85
CA ARG A 173 8.12 -20.00 10.67
C ARG A 173 8.20 -20.65 12.05
N GLU A 174 8.64 -21.91 12.13
CA GLU A 174 8.86 -22.64 13.40
C GLU A 174 10.09 -22.13 14.20
N GLY A 175 10.69 -21.00 13.78
CA GLY A 175 11.77 -20.34 14.52
C GLY A 175 13.15 -20.94 14.31
N LYS A 176 13.31 -21.94 13.42
CA LYS A 176 14.61 -22.59 13.18
C LYS A 176 15.63 -21.64 12.53
N SER A 177 16.89 -21.86 12.84
CA SER A 177 18.05 -21.22 12.22
C SER A 177 18.41 -21.90 10.88
N ASN A 178 19.20 -21.24 10.03
CA ASN A 178 19.56 -21.80 8.72
C ASN A 178 20.29 -23.14 8.83
N ASP A 179 21.10 -23.33 9.87
CA ASP A 179 21.86 -24.56 10.08
C ASP A 179 20.94 -25.70 10.56
N GLU A 180 19.99 -25.41 11.46
CA GLU A 180 18.97 -26.39 11.87
C GLU A 180 18.05 -26.78 10.71
N VAL A 181 17.60 -25.80 9.91
CA VAL A 181 16.81 -26.08 8.68
C VAL A 181 17.63 -26.93 7.72
N GLY A 182 18.93 -26.66 7.61
CA GLY A 182 19.84 -27.44 6.78
C GLY A 182 19.92 -28.89 7.24
N GLN A 183 20.08 -29.12 8.55
CA GLN A 183 20.09 -30.46 9.14
C GLN A 183 18.76 -31.19 8.91
N ILE A 184 17.63 -30.51 9.15
CA ILE A 184 16.28 -31.10 8.98
C ILE A 184 16.04 -31.50 7.52
N LEU A 185 16.45 -30.66 6.58
CA LEU A 185 16.19 -30.86 5.15
C LEU A 185 17.30 -31.63 4.43
N GLY A 186 18.41 -31.96 5.09
CA GLY A 186 19.56 -32.65 4.48
C GLY A 186 20.35 -31.78 3.48
N ILE A 187 20.44 -30.47 3.73
CA ILE A 187 21.19 -29.50 2.90
C ILE A 187 22.07 -28.59 3.77
N SER A 188 23.03 -27.87 3.18
CA SER A 188 23.86 -26.94 3.96
C SER A 188 23.07 -25.68 4.37
N GLY A 189 23.45 -25.05 5.50
CA GLY A 189 22.89 -23.75 5.91
C GLY A 189 23.12 -22.63 4.87
N ALA A 190 24.19 -22.71 4.09
CA ALA A 190 24.43 -21.81 2.96
C ALA A 190 23.42 -22.01 1.81
N THR A 191 23.02 -23.26 1.56
CA THR A 191 21.95 -23.61 0.61
C THR A 191 20.60 -23.08 1.11
N VAL A 192 20.30 -23.20 2.41
CA VAL A 192 19.10 -22.60 3.03
C VAL A 192 19.09 -21.09 2.86
N LYS A 193 20.20 -20.40 3.14
CA LYS A 193 20.34 -18.96 2.89
C LYS A 193 20.03 -18.59 1.44
N SER A 194 20.48 -19.41 0.49
CA SER A 194 20.21 -19.21 -0.93
C SER A 194 18.73 -19.39 -1.28
N HIS A 195 18.05 -20.36 -0.68
CA HIS A 195 16.59 -20.50 -0.79
C HIS A 195 15.87 -19.28 -0.21
N LEU A 196 16.28 -18.79 0.97
CA LEU A 196 15.68 -17.60 1.58
C LEU A 196 15.86 -16.35 0.73
N GLN A 197 17.01 -16.15 0.09
CA GLN A 197 17.21 -15.03 -0.84
C GLN A 197 16.25 -15.10 -2.04
N ARG A 198 16.01 -16.30 -2.59
CA ARG A 198 15.01 -16.50 -3.66
C ARG A 198 13.60 -16.26 -3.15
N ILE A 199 13.27 -16.71 -1.94
CA ILE A 199 11.98 -16.48 -1.30
C ILE A 199 11.78 -14.98 -1.04
N TYR A 200 12.79 -14.25 -0.58
CA TYR A 200 12.70 -12.81 -0.35
C TYR A 200 12.43 -12.05 -1.65
N LYS A 201 13.11 -12.44 -2.72
CA LYS A 201 12.87 -11.89 -4.06
C LYS A 201 11.48 -12.25 -4.58
N LEU A 202 11.03 -13.50 -4.38
CA LEU A 202 9.71 -13.99 -4.81
C LEU A 202 8.58 -13.29 -4.05
N LEU A 203 8.76 -13.12 -2.74
CA LEU A 203 7.79 -12.53 -1.84
C LEU A 203 7.97 -11.02 -1.71
N GLY A 204 8.92 -10.37 -2.37
CA GLY A 204 9.13 -8.92 -2.24
C GLY A 204 9.27 -8.42 -0.81
N VAL A 205 10.11 -9.08 -0.02
CA VAL A 205 10.40 -8.76 1.38
C VAL A 205 11.91 -8.63 1.58
N SER A 206 12.34 -7.93 2.62
CA SER A 206 13.76 -7.69 2.90
C SER A 206 14.32 -8.55 4.04
N ASN A 207 13.47 -9.20 4.82
CA ASN A 207 13.89 -10.00 5.97
C ASN A 207 13.00 -11.22 6.25
N ARG A 208 13.50 -12.10 7.12
CA ARG A 208 12.85 -13.38 7.47
C ARG A 208 11.47 -13.20 8.09
N THR A 209 11.30 -12.20 8.95
CA THR A 209 10.04 -11.98 9.68
C THR A 209 8.96 -11.52 8.71
N GLN A 210 9.30 -10.63 7.79
CA GLN A 210 8.43 -10.23 6.69
C GLN A 210 8.11 -11.41 5.77
N ALA A 211 9.08 -12.28 5.48
CA ALA A 211 8.85 -13.48 4.66
C ALA A 211 7.82 -14.43 5.28
N VAL A 212 7.92 -14.70 6.59
CA VAL A 212 6.94 -15.53 7.32
C VAL A 212 5.57 -14.87 7.32
N SER A 213 5.50 -13.59 7.70
CA SER A 213 4.25 -12.84 7.76
C SER A 213 3.54 -12.85 6.40
N ARG A 214 4.29 -12.65 5.31
CA ARG A 214 3.76 -12.67 3.95
C ARG A 214 3.40 -14.08 3.46
N GLY A 215 4.18 -15.10 3.83
CA GLY A 215 3.86 -16.49 3.54
C GLY A 215 2.52 -16.94 4.15
N ILE A 216 2.23 -16.47 5.38
CA ILE A 216 0.94 -16.69 6.05
C ILE A 216 -0.19 -15.94 5.31
N ALA A 217 0.01 -14.65 5.02
CA ALA A 217 -0.97 -13.82 4.32
C ALA A 217 -1.35 -14.39 2.93
N LEU A 218 -0.39 -15.01 2.23
CA LEU A 218 -0.58 -15.63 0.92
C LEU A 218 -1.05 -17.09 0.99
N ARG A 219 -1.31 -17.64 2.19
CA ARG A 219 -1.68 -19.05 2.42
C ARG A 219 -0.69 -20.07 1.83
N LEU A 220 0.58 -19.69 1.73
CA LEU A 220 1.66 -20.59 1.32
C LEU A 220 2.09 -21.53 2.46
N LEU A 221 1.82 -21.13 3.69
CA LEU A 221 2.05 -21.91 4.89
C LEU A 221 0.68 -22.30 5.45
N GLY A 222 0.34 -23.58 5.40
CA GLY A 222 -0.88 -24.13 6.01
C GLY A 222 -0.89 -23.92 7.52
N HIS A 223 -2.06 -23.95 8.15
CA HIS A 223 -2.21 -23.81 9.59
C HIS A 223 -1.35 -24.82 10.37
#